data_AF-A0A1I6CMM0-F1
#
_entry.id   AF-A0A1I6CMM0-F1
#
_cell.length_a   1.000
_cell.length_b   1.000
_cell.length_c   1.000
_cell.angle_alpha   90.00
_cell.angle_beta   90.00
_cell.angle_gamma   90.00
#
_symmetry.space_group_name_H-M   'P 1'
#
loop_
_entity.id
_entity.type
_entity.pdbx_description
1 polymer ?
#
loop_
_entity_poly.entity_id
_entity_poly.type
_entity_poly.pdbx_seq_one_letter_code
_entity_poly.pdbx_strand_id
1 'polypeptide(L)'
;MAQDEWHGQDKAQHFLASAMLSAAGNEFAQHQGVSQDRSATFGVMFSLTLGASKELWDSRPAGSGWSWKDFAWDVAGATTGYTVWQLAQH
;
A
#
# COMPACT_ATOMS: atom_id res chain seq x y z
N MET A 1 -18.39 9.99 1.02
CA MET A 1 -17.11 9.74 1.70
C MET A 1 -17.39 8.94 2.95
N ALA A 2 -16.55 7.97 3.26
CA ALA A 2 -16.68 7.16 4.47
C ALA A 2 -16.55 8.02 5.74
N GLN A 3 -17.25 7.63 6.81
CA GLN A 3 -17.11 8.20 8.15
C GLN A 3 -16.50 7.15 9.09
N ASP A 4 -15.21 6.90 8.89
CA ASP A 4 -14.38 5.97 9.64
C ASP A 4 -13.45 6.71 10.62
N GLU A 5 -12.87 6.00 11.58
CA GLU A 5 -11.94 6.58 12.55
C GLU A 5 -10.50 6.57 12.04
N TRP A 6 -9.64 7.45 12.56
CA TRP A 6 -8.21 7.46 12.19
C TRP A 6 -7.43 6.28 12.77
N HIS A 7 -7.96 5.65 13.80
CA HIS A 7 -7.32 4.54 14.50
C HIS A 7 -8.30 3.37 14.61
N GLY A 8 -7.79 2.15 14.48
CA GLY A 8 -8.59 0.95 14.59
C GLY A 8 -7.91 -0.26 13.93
N GLN A 9 -8.50 -1.43 14.13
CA GLN A 9 -8.03 -2.68 13.53
C GLN A 9 -7.99 -2.59 11.99
N ASP A 10 -9.01 -1.98 11.40
CA ASP A 10 -9.14 -1.75 9.97
C ASP A 10 -7.95 -0.93 9.41
N LYS A 11 -7.57 0.16 10.08
CA LYS A 11 -6.42 0.98 9.69
C LYS A 11 -5.09 0.24 9.80
N ALA A 12 -4.94 -0.59 10.84
CA ALA A 12 -3.78 -1.44 10.98
C ALA A 12 -3.70 -2.49 9.85
N GLN A 13 -4.84 -3.00 9.37
CA GLN A 13 -4.88 -3.92 8.23
C GLN A 13 -4.46 -3.22 6.93
N HIS A 14 -4.96 -2.02 6.67
CA HIS A 14 -4.53 -1.19 5.54
C HIS A 14 -3.02 -0.94 5.55
N PHE A 15 -2.49 -0.51 6.69
CA PHE A 15 -1.06 -0.32 6.88
C PHE A 15 -0.24 -1.59 6.61
N LEU A 16 -0.59 -2.71 7.26
CA LEU A 16 0.19 -3.95 7.15
C LEU A 16 0.07 -4.56 5.76
N ALA A 17 -1.13 -4.58 5.16
CA ALA A 17 -1.34 -5.09 3.81
C ALA A 17 -0.51 -4.28 2.81
N SER A 18 -0.56 -2.95 2.89
CA SER A 18 0.20 -2.09 1.99
C SER A 18 1.72 -2.19 2.19
N ALA A 19 2.19 -2.36 3.42
CA ALA A 19 3.60 -2.65 3.68
C ALA A 19 4.06 -3.95 3.04
N MET A 20 3.28 -5.03 3.19
CA MET A 20 3.58 -6.33 2.58
C MET A 20 3.54 -6.27 1.06
N LEU A 21 2.52 -5.64 0.48
CA LEU A 21 2.39 -5.47 -0.97
C LEU A 21 3.55 -4.68 -1.56
N SER A 22 3.99 -3.61 -0.89
CA SER A 22 5.13 -2.84 -1.35
C SER A 22 6.44 -3.63 -1.27
N ALA A 23 6.70 -4.32 -0.16
CA ALA A 23 7.92 -5.12 -0.01
C ALA A 23 7.95 -6.27 -1.03
N ALA A 24 6.83 -6.99 -1.19
CA ALA A 24 6.72 -8.09 -2.15
C ALA A 24 6.82 -7.61 -3.60
N GLY A 25 6.22 -6.46 -3.94
CA GLY A 25 6.33 -5.86 -5.26
C GLY A 25 7.77 -5.45 -5.59
N ASN A 26 8.48 -4.83 -4.65
CA ASN A 26 9.88 -4.47 -4.82
C ASN A 26 10.75 -5.71 -5.04
N GLU A 27 10.52 -6.77 -4.24
CA GLU A 27 11.25 -8.03 -4.37
C GLU A 27 10.99 -8.72 -5.71
N PHE A 28 9.73 -8.77 -6.14
CA PHE A 28 9.36 -9.29 -7.45
C PHE A 28 10.06 -8.53 -8.59
N ALA A 29 10.07 -7.20 -8.56
CA ALA A 29 10.74 -6.39 -9.57
C ALA A 29 12.26 -6.67 -9.61
N GLN A 30 12.91 -6.81 -8.45
CA GLN A 30 14.33 -7.18 -8.41
C GLN A 30 14.61 -8.55 -9.00
N HIS A 31 13.79 -9.55 -8.69
CA HIS A 31 13.92 -10.89 -9.28
C HIS A 31 13.80 -10.87 -10.81
N GLN A 32 13.07 -9.90 -11.37
CA GLN A 32 12.95 -9.69 -12.81
C GLN A 32 14.12 -8.89 -13.42
N GLY A 33 15.18 -8.62 -12.65
CA GLY A 33 16.38 -7.90 -13.09
C GLY A 33 16.21 -6.38 -13.14
N VAL A 34 15.15 -5.84 -12.52
CA VAL A 34 14.98 -4.38 -12.40
C VAL A 34 15.97 -3.85 -11.36
N SER A 35 16.64 -2.74 -11.70
CA SER A 35 17.57 -2.05 -10.80
C SER A 35 16.91 -1.72 -9.46
N GLN A 36 17.66 -1.83 -8.36
CA GLN A 36 17.18 -1.63 -6.99
C GLN A 36 16.31 -0.38 -6.80
N ASP A 37 16.74 0.79 -7.29
CA ASP A 37 15.98 2.06 -7.18
C ASP A 37 14.62 2.01 -7.91
N ARG A 38 14.59 1.33 -9.04
CA ARG A 38 13.39 1.22 -9.89
C ARG A 38 12.46 0.13 -9.35
N SER A 39 13.01 -0.91 -8.73
CA SER A 39 12.28 -1.92 -7.97
C SER A 39 11.63 -1.32 -6.73
N ALA A 40 12.34 -0.47 -5.98
CA ALA A 40 11.81 0.28 -4.84
C ALA A 40 10.58 1.13 -5.18
N THR A 41 10.61 1.79 -6.34
CA THR A 41 9.47 2.58 -6.82
C THR A 41 8.31 1.69 -7.26
N PHE A 42 8.61 0.51 -7.84
CA PHE A 42 7.59 -0.39 -8.37
C PHE A 42 6.64 -0.89 -7.28
N GLY A 43 7.14 -1.44 -6.18
CA GLY A 43 6.27 -2.00 -5.14
C GLY A 43 5.45 -0.94 -4.41
N VAL A 44 6.01 0.26 -4.18
CA VAL A 44 5.25 1.38 -3.63
C VAL A 44 4.08 1.72 -4.56
N MET A 45 4.35 1.93 -5.84
CA MET A 45 3.31 2.28 -6.81
C MET A 45 2.29 1.16 -7.02
N PHE A 46 2.74 -0.10 -6.97
CA PHE A 46 1.88 -1.27 -7.02
C PHE A 46 0.91 -1.30 -5.83
N SER A 47 1.42 -1.12 -4.61
CA SER A 47 0.59 -1.07 -3.39
C SER A 47 -0.42 0.08 -3.42
N LEU A 48 0.02 1.28 -3.78
CA LEU A 48 -0.84 2.46 -3.85
C LEU A 48 -1.94 2.31 -4.91
N THR A 49 -1.62 1.69 -6.05
CA THR A 49 -2.61 1.42 -7.10
C THR A 49 -3.69 0.47 -6.60
N LEU A 50 -3.33 -0.56 -5.83
CA LEU A 50 -4.30 -1.49 -5.23
C LEU A 50 -5.16 -0.81 -4.16
N GLY A 51 -4.56 -0.02 -3.27
CA GLY A 51 -5.30 0.75 -2.25
C GLY A 51 -6.30 1.72 -2.88
N ALA A 52 -5.86 2.53 -3.84
CA ALA A 52 -6.74 3.43 -4.58
C ALA A 52 -7.85 2.69 -5.34
N SER A 53 -7.54 1.52 -5.94
CA SER A 53 -8.54 0.72 -6.65
C SER A 53 -9.60 0.16 -5.72
N LYS A 54 -9.21 -0.26 -4.51
CA LYS A 54 -10.15 -0.70 -3.46
C LYS A 54 -11.07 0.44 -3.04
N GLU A 55 -10.54 1.63 -2.75
CA GLU A 55 -11.36 2.78 -2.36
C GLU A 55 -12.28 3.27 -3.49
N LEU A 56 -11.84 3.18 -4.74
CA LEU A 56 -12.70 3.40 -5.92
C LEU A 56 -13.83 2.37 -6.00
N TRP A 57 -13.52 1.10 -5.73
CA TRP A 57 -14.53 0.04 -5.69
C TRP A 57 -15.53 0.24 -4.56
N ASP A 58 -15.08 0.65 -3.38
CA ASP A 58 -15.92 0.93 -2.23
C ASP A 58 -16.77 2.19 -2.40
N SER A 59 -16.43 3.05 -3.36
CA SER A 59 -17.23 4.22 -3.76
C SER A 59 -18.50 3.90 -4.56
N ARG A 60 -18.74 2.63 -4.88
CA ARG A 60 -19.99 2.19 -5.54
C ARG A 60 -21.23 2.42 -4.65
N PRO A 61 -22.45 2.48 -5.21
CA PRO A 61 -23.67 2.75 -4.44
C PRO A 61 -23.95 1.78 -3.27
N ALA A 62 -23.44 0.55 -3.35
CA ALA A 62 -23.58 -0.47 -2.31
C ALA A 62 -22.35 -0.60 -1.39
N GLY A 63 -21.33 0.25 -1.54
CA GLY A 63 -20.10 0.22 -0.74
C GLY A 63 -20.09 1.24 0.39
N SER A 64 -18.99 1.27 1.14
CA SER A 64 -18.76 2.18 2.28
C SER A 64 -18.45 3.63 1.86
N GLY A 65 -18.14 3.86 0.58
CA GLY A 65 -17.62 5.13 0.08
C GLY A 65 -16.10 5.24 0.21
N TRP A 66 -15.49 6.12 -0.58
CA TRP A 66 -14.06 6.46 -0.46
C TRP A 66 -13.69 6.92 0.96
N SER A 67 -12.68 6.29 1.55
CA SER A 67 -11.99 6.74 2.75
C SER A 67 -10.61 7.31 2.42
N TRP A 68 -10.42 8.59 2.73
CA TRP A 68 -9.09 9.20 2.71
C TRP A 68 -8.18 8.71 3.84
N LYS A 69 -8.76 8.19 4.93
CA LYS A 69 -8.01 7.71 6.08
C LYS A 69 -7.39 6.35 5.77
N ASP A 70 -8.15 5.45 5.16
CA ASP A 70 -7.62 4.18 4.65
C ASP A 70 -6.52 4.38 3.64
N PHE A 71 -6.77 5.24 2.65
CA PHE A 71 -5.76 5.54 1.65
C PHE A 71 -4.49 6.16 2.25
N ALA A 72 -4.60 6.99 3.30
CA ALA A 72 -3.43 7.51 4.01
C ALA A 72 -2.64 6.41 4.75
N TRP A 73 -3.35 5.45 5.35
CA TRP A 73 -2.73 4.28 5.98
C TRP A 73 -2.10 3.34 4.94
N ASP A 74 -2.67 3.23 3.74
CA ASP A 74 -2.04 2.52 2.62
C ASP A 74 -0.73 3.19 2.19
N VAL A 75 -0.69 4.53 2.11
CA VAL A 75 0.54 5.29 1.82
C VAL A 75 1.61 5.09 2.89
N ALA A 76 1.23 5.18 4.16
CA ALA A 76 2.13 4.96 5.29
C ALA A 76 2.68 3.52 5.31
N GLY A 77 1.80 2.54 5.03
CA GLY A 77 2.15 1.14 4.92
C GLY A 77 3.13 0.88 3.77
N ALA A 78 2.79 1.32 2.56
CA ALA A 78 3.64 1.16 1.38
C ALA A 78 5.04 1.76 1.58
N THR A 79 5.10 2.97 2.16
CA THR A 79 6.38 3.63 2.48
C THR A 79 7.18 2.87 3.54
N THR A 80 6.51 2.21 4.48
CA THR A 80 7.16 1.34 5.48
C THR A 80 7.69 0.06 4.85
N GLY A 81 6.91 -0.58 3.98
CA GLY A 81 7.29 -1.78 3.24
C GLY A 81 8.53 -1.55 2.37
N TYR A 82 8.46 -0.53 1.52
CA TYR A 82 9.49 0.51 1.41
C TYR A 82 10.83 0.28 2.10
N THR A 83 10.94 1.01 3.21
CA THR A 83 12.11 1.13 4.07
C THR A 83 12.57 -0.24 4.58
N VAL A 84 11.64 -1.12 4.99
CA VAL A 84 12.00 -2.46 5.49
C VAL A 84 12.71 -3.28 4.42
N TRP A 85 12.18 -3.29 3.20
CA TRP A 85 12.78 -4.00 2.07
C TRP A 85 14.15 -3.42 1.68
N GLN A 86 14.30 -2.10 1.74
CA GLN A 86 15.59 -1.45 1.48
C GLN A 86 16.62 -1.80 2.56
N LEU A 87 16.23 -1.79 3.83
CA LEU A 87 17.09 -2.19 4.94
C LEU A 87 17.51 -3.66 4.87
N ALA A 88 16.65 -4.54 4.35
CA ALA A 88 16.93 -5.97 4.22
C ALA A 88 17.96 -6.31 3.12
N GLN A 89 18.33 -5.35 2.27
CA GLN A 89 19.32 -5.53 1.20
C GLN A 89 20.70 -4.96 1.51
N HIS A 90 20.87 -4.39 2.71
CA HIS A 90 22.14 -3.92 3.25
C HIS A 90 22.67 -4.90 4.28
#